data_AF-A0A3M2SXW0-F1
#
_entry.id   AF-A0A3M2SXW0-F1
#
_cell.length_a   1.000
_cell.length_b   1.000
_cell.length_c   1.000
_cell.angle_alpha   90.00
_cell.angle_beta   90.00
_cell.angle_gamma   90.00
#
_symmetry.space_group_name_H-M   'P 1'
#
loop_
_entity.id
_entity.type
_entity.pdbx_description
1 polymer ?
#
loop_
_entity_poly.entity_id
_entity_poly.type
_entity_poly.pdbx_seq_one_letter_code
_entity_poly.pdbx_strand_id
1 'polypeptide(L)' 'CRAPILLVAGRDSPVVSDGTVRRTEGAFEFVEVARYQRKGDGMPRSREEMMPLMRFFARRLLSRQGVPEGSVEVTGLG' A
#
# COMPACT_ATOMS: atom_id res chain seq x y z
N CYS A 1 12.02 12.11 -2.87
CA CYS A 1 12.28 10.73 -3.40
C CYS A 1 11.07 10.29 -4.24
N ARG A 2 11.29 9.60 -5.37
CA ARG A 2 10.20 9.13 -6.27
C ARG A 2 9.58 7.79 -5.85
N ALA A 3 10.16 7.12 -4.87
CA ALA A 3 9.61 5.88 -4.33
C ALA A 3 8.21 6.18 -3.78
N PRO A 4 7.17 5.54 -4.29
CA PRO A 4 5.82 5.88 -3.89
C PRO A 4 5.44 5.07 -2.64
N ILE A 5 4.82 5.72 -1.65
CA ILE A 5 4.63 5.21 -0.28
C ILE A 5 3.14 5.03 0.04
N LEU A 6 2.83 3.95 0.76
CA LEU A 6 1.53 3.75 1.41
C LEU A 6 1.74 3.69 2.92
N LEU A 7 1.10 4.59 3.66
CA LEU A 7 0.97 4.49 5.11
C LEU A 7 -0.37 3.83 5.43
N VAL A 8 -0.35 2.78 6.26
CA VAL A 8 -1.56 2.09 6.71
C VAL A 8 -1.56 2.03 8.23
N ALA A 9 -2.68 2.39 8.84
CA ALA A 9 -2.77 2.45 10.29
C ALA A 9 -4.20 2.25 10.80
N GLY A 10 -4.35 1.93 12.08
CA GLY A 10 -5.62 2.03 12.78
C GLY A 10 -6.08 3.49 12.91
N ARG A 11 -7.37 3.69 13.23
CA ARG A 11 -7.94 5.04 13.41
C ARG A 11 -7.30 5.86 14.53
N ASP A 12 -6.66 5.21 15.49
CA ASP A 12 -6.05 5.80 16.68
C ASP A 12 -4.54 5.57 16.73
N SER A 13 -3.90 5.36 15.57
CA SER A 13 -2.45 5.16 15.50
C SER A 13 -1.70 6.33 16.14
N PRO A 14 -0.85 6.07 17.15
CA PRO A 14 0.03 7.08 17.72
C PRO A 14 1.26 7.34 16.83
N VAL A 15 1.57 6.40 15.93
CA VAL A 15 2.77 6.45 15.07
C VAL A 15 2.48 7.20 13.78
N VAL A 16 1.37 6.86 13.12
CA VAL A 16 0.90 7.55 11.93
C VAL A 16 0.04 8.73 12.39
N SER A 17 0.70 9.75 12.94
CA SER A 17 0.08 11.04 13.28
C SER A 17 0.03 11.97 12.07
N ASP A 18 -0.73 13.06 12.13
CA ASP A 18 -0.74 14.09 11.08
C ASP A 18 0.66 14.69 10.83
N GLY A 19 1.45 14.85 11.90
CA GLY A 19 2.85 15.28 11.79
C GLY A 19 3.71 14.27 11.04
N THR A 20 3.52 12.97 11.30
CA THR A 20 4.22 11.89 10.58
C THR A 20 3.82 11.86 9.11
N VAL A 21 2.53 12.03 8.79
CA VAL A 21 2.03 12.09 7.41
C VAL A 21 2.68 13.26 6.67
N ARG A 22 2.62 14.48 7.22
CA ARG A 22 3.24 15.67 6.61
C ARG A 22 4.74 15.52 6.41
N ARG A 23 5.45 14.94 7.39
CA ARG A 23 6.88 14.67 7.27
C ARG A 23 7.17 13.69 6.13
N THR A 24 6.31 12.70 5.93
CA THR A 24 6.45 11.69 4.87
C THR A 24 6.17 12.30 3.50
N GLU A 25 5.12 13.12 3.38
CA GLU A 25 4.80 13.90 2.18
C GLU A 25 5.92 14.88 1.79
N GLY A 26 6.63 15.45 2.77
CA GLY A 26 7.82 16.27 2.50
C GLY A 26 9.02 15.49 1.95
N ALA A 27 9.09 14.18 2.16
CA ALA A 27 10.21 13.33 1.74
C ALA A 27 9.95 12.57 0.43
N PHE A 28 8.68 12.26 0.13
CA PHE A 28 8.27 11.42 -0.99
C PHE A 28 7.24 12.13 -1.87
N GLU A 29 7.40 11.98 -3.18
CA GLU A 29 6.53 12.64 -4.17
C GLU A 29 5.10 12.09 -4.17
N PHE A 30 4.94 10.80 -3.82
CA PHE A 30 3.65 10.12 -3.81
C PHE A 30 3.45 9.42 -2.47
N VAL A 31 2.50 9.91 -1.69
CA VAL A 31 2.12 9.33 -0.40
C VAL A 31 0.61 9.12 -0.40
N GLU A 32 0.19 7.89 -0.13
CA GLU A 32 -1.20 7.53 0.14
C GLU A 32 -1.34 7.14 1.61
N VAL A 33 -2.45 7.52 2.25
CA VAL A 33 -2.75 7.14 3.64
C VAL A 33 -4.06 6.35 3.67
N ALA A 34 -4.01 5.16 4.25
CA ALA A 34 -5.18 4.32 4.48
C ALA A 34 -5.40 4.11 5.98
N ARG A 35 -6.63 4.35 6.45
CA ARG A 35 -7.01 4.16 7.85
C ARG A 35 -8.00 3.03 7.98
N TYR A 36 -7.71 2.07 8.85
CA TYR A 36 -8.71 1.11 9.28
C TYR A 36 -9.72 1.78 10.20
N GLN A 37 -10.98 1.34 10.12
CA GLN A 37 -12.02 1.79 11.06
C GLN A 37 -11.77 1.30 12.48
N ARG A 38 -11.06 0.17 12.64
CA ARG A 38 -10.70 -0.38 13.95
C ARG A 38 -9.48 0.33 14.55
N LYS A 39 -9.33 0.13 15.86
CA LYS A 39 -8.16 0.57 16.62
C LYS A 39 -6.94 -0.32 16.32
N GLY A 40 -5.76 0.29 16.43
CA GLY A 40 -4.45 -0.37 16.37
C GLY A 40 -3.91 -0.71 14.97
N ASP A 41 -2.59 -0.67 14.86
CA ASP A 41 -1.84 -0.72 13.59
C ASP A 41 -1.48 -2.14 13.11
N GLY A 42 -2.05 -3.16 13.75
CA GLY A 42 -1.79 -4.56 13.38
C GLY A 42 -2.27 -4.91 11.97
N MET A 43 -1.90 -6.10 11.50
CA MET A 43 -2.21 -6.60 10.16
C MET A 43 -3.70 -6.49 9.80
N PRO A 44 -4.03 -6.22 8.51
CA PRO A 44 -5.40 -6.25 8.01
C PRO A 44 -6.14 -7.54 8.40
N ARG A 45 -7.41 -7.43 8.81
CA ARG A 45 -8.24 -8.56 9.27
C ARG A 45 -9.42 -8.88 8.38
N SER A 46 -9.67 -8.05 7.37
CA SER A 46 -10.80 -8.20 6.46
C SER A 46 -10.41 -7.88 5.02
N ARG A 47 -11.24 -8.30 4.08
CA ARG A 47 -11.11 -7.93 2.66
C ARG A 47 -11.07 -6.41 2.50
N GLU A 48 -11.95 -5.69 3.20
CA GLU A 48 -12.01 -4.23 3.15
C GLU A 48 -10.68 -3.58 3.61
N GLU A 49 -10.11 -4.07 4.72
CA GLU A 49 -8.81 -3.59 5.22
C GLU A 49 -7.66 -3.93 4.27
N MET A 50 -7.76 -5.02 3.51
CA MET A 50 -6.77 -5.42 2.50
C MET A 50 -6.84 -4.59 1.21
N MET A 51 -8.01 -4.07 0.84
CA MET A 51 -8.23 -3.41 -0.45
C MET A 51 -7.27 -2.24 -0.75
N PRO A 52 -6.94 -1.34 0.19
CA PRO A 52 -5.97 -0.28 -0.06
C PRO A 52 -4.57 -0.81 -0.41
N LEU A 53 -4.11 -1.86 0.29
CA LEU A 53 -2.83 -2.50 0.01
C LEU A 53 -2.84 -3.15 -1.37
N MET A 54 -3.89 -3.92 -1.67
CA MET A 54 -4.03 -4.58 -2.97
C MET A 54 -4.04 -3.58 -4.13
N ARG A 55 -4.81 -2.48 -4.04
CA ARG A 55 -4.83 -1.44 -5.08
C ARG A 55 -3.49 -0.77 -5.26
N PHE A 56 -2.79 -0.49 -4.15
CA PHE A 56 -1.46 0.09 -4.18
C PHE A 56 -0.46 -0.83 -4.88
N PHE A 57 -0.43 -2.12 -4.53
CA PHE A 57 0.45 -3.08 -5.17
C PHE A 57 0.07 -3.39 -6.61
N ALA A 58 -1.22 -3.51 -6.94
CA ALA A 58 -1.68 -3.77 -8.30
C ALA A 58 -1.17 -2.71 -9.29
N ARG A 59 -1.21 -1.43 -8.92
CA ARG A 59 -0.65 -0.33 -9.76
C ARG A 59 0.84 -0.47 -10.06
N ARG A 60 1.58 -1.24 -9.24
CA ARG A 60 3.03 -1.45 -9.37
C ARG A 60 3.37 -2.80 -9.99
N LEU A 61 2.63 -3.84 -9.64
CA LEU A 61 2.81 -5.20 -10.15
C LEU A 61 2.32 -5.36 -11.60
N LEU A 62 1.38 -4.51 -12.04
CA LEU A 62 1.06 -4.38 -13.47
C LEU A 62 2.21 -3.75 -14.28
N SER A 63 3.28 -3.28 -13.62
CA SER A 63 4.53 -2.94 -14.31
C SER A 63 5.22 -4.22 -14.78
N ARG A 64 5.42 -4.34 -16.09
CA ARG A 64 6.23 -5.42 -16.70
C ARG A 64 7.74 -5.23 -16.50
N GLN A 65 8.13 -4.16 -15.81
CA GLN A 65 9.53 -3.81 -15.58
C GLN A 65 10.17 -4.81 -14.61
N GLY A 66 11.01 -5.71 -15.13
CA GLY A 66 11.65 -6.78 -14.35
C GLY A 66 11.02 -8.17 -14.55
N VAL A 67 9.97 -8.31 -15.35
CA VAL A 67 9.50 -9.63 -15.82
C VAL A 67 10.51 -10.14 -16.85
N PRO A 68 11.18 -11.29 -16.63
CA PRO A 68 12.12 -11.85 -17.60
C PRO A 68 11.46 -12.07 -18.95
N GLU A 69 12.19 -11.75 -20.03
CA GLU A 69 11.76 -12.11 -21.38
C GLU A 69 11.44 -13.61 -21.44
N GLY A 70 10.27 -13.96 -21.98
CA GLY A 70 9.79 -15.34 -22.06
C GLY A 70 8.92 -15.82 -20.89
N SER A 71 8.62 -14.97 -19.90
CA SER A 71 7.65 -15.31 -18.86
C SER A 71 6.25 -15.49 -19.46
N VAL A 72 5.63 -16.64 -19.22
CA VAL A 72 4.25 -16.96 -19.64
C VAL A 72 3.29 -16.85 -18.45
N GLU A 73 2.13 -16.22 -18.66
CA GLU A 73 1.08 -16.12 -17.66
C GLU A 73 0.39 -17.49 -17.51
N VAL A 74 0.50 -18.09 -16.32
CA VAL A 74 -0.19 -19.36 -16.04
C VAL A 74 -1.67 -19.07 -15.84
N THR A 75 -2.46 -19.24 -16.90
CA THR A 75 -3.92 -19.19 -16.82
C THR A 75 -4.40 -20.54 -16.31
N GLY A 76 -4.51 -20.71 -14.99
CA GLY A 76 -4.78 -22.03 -14.41
C GLY A 76 -5.43 -21.99 -13.03
N LEU A 77 -6.67 -21.48 -12.95
CA LEU A 77 -7.70 -21.90 -12.00
C LEU A 77 -9.06 -21.68 -12.68
N GLY A 78 -9.45 -22.65 -13.50
CA GLY A 78 -10.80 -22.87 -14.00
C GLY A 78 -11.23 -24.28 -13.65
#